data_AF-A0A2V7TBJ9-F1
#
_entry.id   AF-A0A2V7TBJ9-F1
#
_cell.length_a   1.000
_cell.length_b   1.000
_cell.length_c   1.000
_cell.angle_alpha   90.00
_cell.angle_beta   90.00
_cell.angle_gamma   90.00
#
_symmetry.space_group_name_H-M   'P 1'
#
loop_
_entity.id
_entity.type
_entity.pdbx_description
1 polymer ?
#
loop_
_entity_poly.entity_id
_entity_poly.type
_entity_poly.pdbx_seq_one_letter_code
_entity_poly.pdbx_strand_id
1 'polypeptide(L)'
;MSSVLAALGCSGSSGPGATLVVTPDSILLNRNSTSQLSVTALDAAGHHITGVAVEFNSDDTLIVTVTNLGLVQSHDSVGNTTIRVRGAGAFRDVPVRVIPTPASVAISPADTTIFQYDTARFRAVVLAITGDTIRSLPITWSSTDTTIATVTTSGLARSAGRASTTFIQARYQGLSNQARLIVRDTVILGNRVTLSGQPYGAAISSTGVAYVTLGSAAQLARTNLPSQAFAPAVAVGSVPTAVAFNSGGTIAYVTNQLSQNLGVVDVATNTQTDVIPVNGDPFVVIVQPGDSIIYVSTNVNRVYGIRVATKALVDSFPTPAIGNGMLIKDTLLYVSTHSGGTVIEFNLKTRTVARTFTVGGTPQKMAISTDGNILYIANEAGYVQFWNRITGLQIGSPTLLTGSAGYGIALRPTTGKLYVTTAYFGGGGIYVIDPTTHAIINSVITGGSTREVVFAANGIGFVPNESGWVDFIK
;
A
#
# COMPACT_ATOMS: atom_id res chain seq x y z
N MET A 1 16.86 -55.38 -82.18
CA MET A 1 18.31 -55.09 -82.21
C MET A 1 18.61 -54.37 -80.91
N SER A 2 19.14 -55.06 -79.89
CA SER A 2 20.56 -54.98 -79.43
C SER A 2 21.03 -53.52 -79.28
N SER A 3 21.55 -53.04 -78.15
CA SER A 3 22.42 -53.69 -77.15
C SER A 3 22.49 -52.88 -75.84
N VAL A 4 22.80 -53.63 -74.78
CA VAL A 4 23.09 -53.25 -73.38
C VAL A 4 24.46 -52.55 -73.24
N LEU A 5 24.62 -51.62 -72.29
CA LEU A 5 25.79 -51.63 -71.39
C LEU A 5 25.49 -50.90 -70.06
N ALA A 6 25.41 -51.71 -69.00
CA ALA A 6 25.46 -51.30 -67.61
C ALA A 6 26.93 -51.11 -67.19
N ALA A 7 27.20 -50.09 -66.37
CA ALA A 7 28.40 -50.03 -65.55
C ALA A 7 27.98 -50.15 -64.08
N LEU A 8 28.61 -51.13 -63.41
CA LEU A 8 28.35 -51.56 -62.04
C LEU A 8 28.62 -50.44 -61.02
N GLY A 9 27.82 -50.46 -59.96
CA GLY A 9 28.05 -49.65 -58.77
C GLY A 9 29.25 -50.11 -57.95
N CYS A 10 29.78 -49.17 -57.17
CA CYS A 10 30.52 -49.50 -55.95
C CYS A 10 29.56 -49.44 -54.77
N SER A 11 29.46 -50.59 -54.12
CA SER A 11 28.68 -50.94 -52.94
C SER A 11 29.28 -50.40 -51.64
N GLY A 12 28.39 -50.06 -50.70
CA GLY A 12 28.56 -50.37 -49.27
C GLY A 12 29.76 -49.73 -48.56
N SER A 13 29.56 -48.50 -48.08
CA SER A 13 30.28 -47.99 -46.90
C SER A 13 29.26 -47.77 -45.79
N SER A 14 29.17 -48.72 -44.86
CA SER A 14 28.76 -48.42 -43.49
C SER A 14 29.97 -47.77 -42.80
N GLY A 15 30.14 -46.47 -43.03
CA GLY A 15 31.16 -45.60 -42.43
C GLY A 15 30.52 -44.59 -41.47
N PRO A 16 31.32 -43.90 -40.63
CA PRO A 16 30.98 -43.50 -39.26
C PRO A 16 29.87 -42.46 -39.19
N GLY A 17 28.93 -42.68 -38.25
CA GLY A 17 27.79 -41.84 -37.88
C GLY A 17 27.60 -40.53 -38.64
N ALA A 18 26.95 -40.58 -39.79
CA ALA A 18 26.46 -39.37 -40.44
C ALA A 18 25.47 -38.65 -39.51
N THR A 19 25.49 -37.33 -39.48
CA THR A 19 24.54 -36.51 -38.70
C THR A 19 23.72 -35.65 -39.65
N LEU A 20 22.41 -35.59 -39.43
CA LEU A 20 21.53 -34.66 -40.14
C LEU A 20 21.31 -33.40 -39.30
N VAL A 21 21.64 -32.25 -39.90
CA VAL A 21 21.26 -30.93 -39.40
C VAL A 21 20.03 -30.49 -40.18
N VAL A 22 18.92 -30.32 -39.46
CA VAL A 22 17.63 -29.89 -40.04
C VAL A 22 17.30 -28.50 -39.50
N THR A 23 16.96 -27.58 -40.40
CA THR A 23 16.62 -26.19 -40.07
C THR A 23 15.25 -25.83 -40.64
N PRO A 24 14.32 -25.30 -39.81
CA PRO A 24 14.40 -25.21 -38.36
C PRO A 24 14.39 -26.59 -37.69
N ASP A 25 14.94 -26.69 -36.48
CA ASP A 25 15.02 -27.93 -35.70
C ASP A 25 13.72 -28.24 -34.92
N SER A 26 12.78 -27.29 -34.91
CA SER A 26 11.39 -27.43 -34.48
C SER A 26 10.49 -26.44 -35.23
N ILE A 27 9.21 -26.76 -35.37
CA ILE A 27 8.24 -25.92 -36.09
C ILE A 27 7.05 -25.58 -35.19
N LEU A 28 6.69 -24.30 -35.13
CA LEU A 28 5.40 -23.82 -34.62
C LEU A 28 4.60 -23.25 -35.79
N LEU A 29 3.50 -23.90 -36.15
CA LEU A 29 2.62 -23.49 -37.26
C LEU A 29 1.27 -23.03 -36.73
N ASN A 30 0.71 -22.00 -37.35
CA ASN A 30 -0.72 -21.74 -37.24
C ASN A 30 -1.47 -22.82 -38.04
N ARG A 31 -2.73 -23.07 -37.70
CA ARG A 31 -3.63 -23.89 -38.54
C ARG A 31 -3.60 -23.40 -40.00
N ASN A 32 -3.56 -24.33 -40.96
CA ASN A 32 -3.59 -24.06 -42.40
C ASN A 32 -2.44 -23.16 -42.89
N SER A 33 -1.23 -23.38 -42.38
CA SER A 33 -0.02 -22.64 -42.78
C SER A 33 1.15 -23.56 -43.13
N THR A 34 2.18 -23.02 -43.79
CA THR A 34 3.34 -23.79 -44.26
C THR A 34 4.66 -23.34 -43.63
N SER A 35 5.63 -24.27 -43.53
CA SER A 35 7.04 -23.98 -43.21
C SER A 35 7.96 -24.87 -44.03
N GLN A 36 9.11 -24.36 -44.47
CA GLN A 36 10.08 -25.09 -45.27
C GLN A 36 11.20 -25.65 -44.39
N LEU A 37 11.46 -26.94 -44.50
CA LEU A 37 12.64 -27.59 -43.92
C LEU A 37 13.80 -27.58 -44.91
N SER A 38 15.01 -27.35 -44.39
CA SER A 38 16.27 -27.52 -45.09
C SER A 38 17.13 -28.53 -44.35
N VAL A 39 17.81 -29.42 -45.08
CA VAL A 39 18.57 -30.54 -44.51
C VAL A 39 19.99 -30.55 -45.03
N THR A 40 20.94 -30.67 -44.11
CA THR A 40 22.37 -30.81 -44.39
C THR A 40 22.89 -32.08 -43.72
N ALA A 41 23.56 -32.94 -44.49
CA ALA A 41 24.20 -34.13 -43.95
C ALA A 41 25.70 -33.87 -43.69
N LEU A 42 26.18 -34.29 -42.52
CA LEU A 42 27.56 -34.13 -42.08
C LEU A 42 28.20 -35.48 -41.76
N ASP A 43 29.50 -35.64 -42.01
CA ASP A 43 30.28 -36.81 -41.58
C ASP A 43 30.71 -36.72 -40.10
N ALA A 44 31.40 -37.76 -39.60
CA ALA A 44 31.86 -37.81 -38.22
C ALA A 44 32.89 -36.73 -37.83
N ALA A 45 33.52 -36.06 -38.82
CA ALA A 45 34.42 -34.93 -38.61
C ALA A 45 33.72 -33.57 -38.77
N GLY A 46 32.42 -33.55 -39.09
CA GLY A 46 31.61 -32.35 -39.29
C GLY A 46 31.63 -31.77 -40.70
N HIS A 47 32.19 -32.47 -41.70
CA HIS A 47 32.21 -32.00 -43.09
C HIS A 47 30.93 -32.37 -43.84
N HIS A 48 30.56 -31.55 -44.83
CA HIS A 48 29.37 -31.76 -45.64
C HIS A 48 29.46 -33.03 -46.51
N ILE A 49 28.42 -33.85 -46.43
CA ILE A 49 28.20 -34.98 -47.34
C ILE A 49 27.26 -34.50 -48.46
N THR A 50 27.71 -34.60 -49.71
CA THR A 50 26.92 -34.18 -50.88
C THR A 50 26.17 -35.37 -51.50
N GLY A 51 25.07 -35.10 -52.20
CA GLY A 51 24.28 -36.13 -52.90
C GLY A 51 23.46 -37.06 -52.00
N VAL A 52 23.27 -36.71 -50.72
CA VAL A 52 22.46 -37.50 -49.78
C VAL A 52 20.98 -37.40 -50.16
N ALA A 53 20.36 -38.54 -50.46
CA ALA A 53 18.91 -38.63 -50.57
C ALA A 53 18.28 -38.45 -49.18
N VAL A 54 17.33 -37.52 -49.08
CA VAL A 54 16.61 -37.20 -47.85
C VAL A 54 15.14 -37.57 -48.00
N GLU A 55 14.60 -38.26 -47.01
CA GLU A 55 13.21 -38.63 -46.91
C GLU A 55 12.57 -37.93 -45.71
N PHE A 56 11.34 -37.43 -45.91
CA PHE A 56 10.55 -36.79 -44.87
C PHE A 56 9.28 -37.60 -44.63
N ASN A 57 8.98 -37.88 -43.36
CA ASN A 57 7.73 -38.52 -42.97
C ASN A 57 7.10 -37.77 -41.81
N SER A 58 5.78 -37.55 -41.85
CA SER A 58 5.02 -37.03 -40.70
C SER A 58 4.46 -38.20 -39.91
N ASP A 59 4.64 -38.20 -38.59
CA ASP A 59 4.08 -39.23 -37.71
C ASP A 59 2.55 -39.09 -37.57
N ASP A 60 1.99 -37.89 -37.80
CA ASP A 60 0.54 -37.65 -37.85
C ASP A 60 0.18 -36.73 -39.01
N THR A 61 -0.34 -37.34 -40.08
CA THR A 61 -0.73 -36.65 -41.32
C THR A 61 -2.03 -35.86 -41.21
N LEU A 62 -2.84 -36.09 -40.16
CA LEU A 62 -4.02 -35.26 -39.89
C LEU A 62 -3.62 -33.89 -39.34
N ILE A 63 -2.48 -33.79 -38.65
CA ILE A 63 -1.96 -32.54 -38.10
C ILE A 63 -1.08 -31.82 -39.14
N VAL A 64 -0.07 -32.49 -39.70
CA VAL A 64 0.78 -31.93 -40.77
C VAL A 64 1.15 -32.95 -41.83
N THR A 65 1.27 -32.51 -43.07
CA THR A 65 1.92 -33.25 -44.16
C THR A 65 3.24 -32.58 -44.54
N VAL A 66 4.19 -33.35 -45.09
CA VAL A 66 5.47 -32.83 -45.57
C VAL A 66 5.75 -33.37 -46.98
N THR A 67 6.16 -32.51 -47.90
CA THR A 67 6.53 -32.93 -49.26
C THR A 67 7.92 -33.58 -49.28
N ASN A 68 8.26 -34.26 -50.38
CA ASN A 68 9.62 -34.78 -50.61
C ASN A 68 10.69 -33.67 -50.72
N LEU A 69 10.27 -32.41 -50.91
CA LEU A 69 11.15 -31.24 -50.91
C LEU A 69 11.23 -30.58 -49.53
N GLY A 70 10.60 -31.14 -48.49
CA GLY A 70 10.65 -30.61 -47.12
C GLY A 70 9.65 -29.50 -46.82
N LEU A 71 8.68 -29.22 -47.68
CA LEU A 71 7.62 -28.25 -47.39
C LEU A 71 6.59 -28.88 -46.45
N VAL A 72 6.51 -28.37 -45.23
CA VAL A 72 5.56 -28.77 -44.19
C VAL A 72 4.29 -27.93 -44.32
N GLN A 73 3.13 -28.57 -44.31
CA GLN A 73 1.81 -27.95 -44.37
C GLN A 73 0.97 -28.46 -43.18
N SER A 74 0.44 -27.55 -42.37
CA SER A 74 -0.56 -27.89 -41.35
C SER A 74 -1.97 -27.92 -41.92
N HIS A 75 -2.84 -28.74 -41.33
CA HIS A 75 -4.26 -28.88 -41.69
C HIS A 75 -5.16 -28.38 -40.55
N ASP A 76 -6.41 -28.85 -40.49
CA ASP A 76 -7.41 -28.39 -39.52
C ASP A 76 -7.15 -28.88 -38.08
N SER A 77 -6.52 -30.04 -37.90
CA SER A 77 -6.20 -30.58 -36.57
C SER A 77 -5.02 -29.85 -35.94
N VAL A 78 -5.21 -29.45 -34.68
CA VAL A 78 -4.18 -28.80 -33.85
C VAL A 78 -3.58 -29.82 -32.89
N GLY A 79 -2.33 -29.63 -32.51
CA GLY A 79 -1.64 -30.58 -31.64
C GLY A 79 -0.14 -30.63 -31.87
N ASN A 80 0.49 -31.63 -31.26
CA ASN A 80 1.91 -31.89 -31.47
C ASN A 80 2.05 -33.16 -32.32
N THR A 81 2.98 -33.12 -33.26
CA THR A 81 3.43 -34.29 -34.02
C THR A 81 4.92 -34.14 -34.31
N THR A 82 5.51 -35.10 -34.99
CA THR A 82 6.92 -35.13 -35.33
C THR A 82 7.07 -35.38 -36.81
N ILE A 83 7.96 -34.64 -37.46
CA ILE A 83 8.45 -34.97 -38.78
C ILE A 83 9.79 -35.69 -38.61
N ARG A 84 9.83 -36.95 -39.04
CA ARG A 84 11.05 -37.74 -39.07
C ARG A 84 11.74 -37.54 -40.41
N VAL A 85 12.93 -36.98 -40.36
CA VAL A 85 13.83 -36.78 -41.51
C VAL A 85 14.86 -37.89 -41.52
N ARG A 86 15.02 -38.62 -42.63
CA ARG A 86 16.00 -39.70 -42.79
C ARG A 86 16.92 -39.42 -43.97
N GLY A 87 18.18 -39.81 -43.86
CA GLY A 87 19.18 -39.61 -44.91
C GLY A 87 20.56 -40.07 -44.48
N ALA A 88 21.35 -40.61 -45.41
CA ALA A 88 22.70 -41.14 -45.15
C ALA A 88 22.80 -42.12 -43.95
N GLY A 89 21.76 -42.94 -43.72
CA GLY A 89 21.71 -43.88 -42.60
C GLY A 89 21.41 -43.25 -41.23
N ALA A 90 21.24 -41.93 -41.16
CA ALA A 90 20.87 -41.19 -39.96
C ALA A 90 19.41 -40.73 -40.01
N PHE A 91 18.88 -40.35 -38.85
CA PHE A 91 17.58 -39.70 -38.76
C PHE A 91 17.57 -38.55 -37.76
N ARG A 92 16.68 -37.59 -37.99
CA ARG A 92 16.41 -36.49 -37.09
C ARG A 92 14.91 -36.26 -36.99
N ASP A 93 14.41 -36.24 -35.77
CA ASP A 93 13.03 -35.89 -35.47
C ASP A 93 12.92 -34.37 -35.29
N VAL A 94 12.00 -33.76 -36.01
CA VAL A 94 11.63 -32.34 -35.94
C VAL A 94 10.26 -32.26 -35.28
N PRO A 95 10.17 -31.82 -34.01
CA PRO A 95 8.88 -31.60 -33.37
C PRO A 95 8.11 -30.49 -34.09
N VAL A 96 6.85 -30.75 -34.38
CA VAL A 96 5.92 -29.79 -34.99
C VAL A 96 4.75 -29.58 -34.05
N ARG A 97 4.49 -28.33 -33.70
CA ARG A 97 3.31 -27.93 -32.95
C ARG A 97 2.42 -27.07 -33.83
N VAL A 98 1.19 -27.53 -34.09
CA VAL A 98 0.16 -26.76 -34.77
C VAL A 98 -0.75 -26.14 -33.73
N ILE A 99 -0.90 -24.82 -33.76
CA ILE A 99 -1.80 -24.06 -32.88
C ILE A 99 -3.02 -23.52 -33.65
N PRO A 100 -4.15 -23.31 -32.97
CA PRO A 100 -5.25 -22.52 -33.53
C PRO A 100 -4.78 -21.12 -33.93
N THR A 101 -5.50 -20.48 -34.86
CA THR A 101 -5.21 -19.11 -35.28
C THR A 101 -5.32 -18.13 -34.09
N PRO A 102 -4.21 -17.48 -33.69
CA PRO A 102 -4.22 -16.47 -32.63
C PRO A 102 -5.13 -15.29 -32.99
N ALA A 103 -5.95 -14.83 -32.05
CA ALA A 103 -6.88 -13.71 -32.27
C ALA A 103 -6.69 -12.55 -31.29
N SER A 104 -6.39 -12.83 -30.02
CA SER A 104 -6.17 -11.76 -29.02
C SER A 104 -5.21 -12.19 -27.91
N VAL A 105 -4.76 -11.21 -27.11
CA VAL A 105 -3.99 -11.43 -25.88
C VAL A 105 -4.86 -11.01 -24.70
N ALA A 106 -4.96 -11.83 -23.66
CA ALA A 106 -5.64 -11.50 -22.41
C ALA A 106 -4.60 -11.35 -21.29
N ILE A 107 -4.72 -10.30 -20.46
CA ILE A 107 -3.85 -10.04 -19.32
C ILE A 107 -4.67 -10.10 -18.03
N SER A 108 -4.12 -10.75 -17.01
CA SER A 108 -4.70 -10.80 -15.66
C SER A 108 -3.62 -10.51 -14.60
N PRO A 109 -3.92 -9.67 -13.59
CA PRO A 109 -5.10 -8.82 -13.49
C PRO A 109 -5.14 -7.73 -14.58
N ALA A 110 -6.34 -7.26 -14.96
CA ALA A 110 -6.51 -6.18 -15.95
C ALA A 110 -6.19 -4.79 -15.38
N ASP A 111 -6.34 -4.63 -14.06
CA ASP A 111 -6.04 -3.42 -13.30
C ASP A 111 -5.28 -3.78 -12.03
N THR A 112 -4.27 -3.01 -11.65
CA THR A 112 -3.55 -3.19 -10.38
C THR A 112 -3.08 -1.85 -9.82
N THR A 113 -3.05 -1.73 -8.50
CA THR A 113 -2.43 -0.61 -7.80
C THR A 113 -1.26 -1.12 -6.96
N ILE A 114 -0.11 -0.46 -7.05
CA ILE A 114 1.09 -0.70 -6.23
C ILE A 114 1.59 0.64 -5.67
N PHE A 115 2.51 0.60 -4.70
CA PHE A 115 3.20 1.79 -4.19
C PHE A 115 4.54 2.01 -4.89
N GLN A 116 5.15 3.19 -4.74
CA GLN A 116 6.51 3.39 -5.23
C GLN A 116 7.42 2.30 -4.65
N TYR A 117 8.30 1.78 -5.50
CA TYR A 117 9.27 0.70 -5.25
C TYR A 117 8.70 -0.72 -5.08
N ASP A 118 7.38 -0.89 -5.10
CA ASP A 118 6.70 -2.19 -4.98
C ASP A 118 6.59 -2.93 -6.34
N THR A 119 6.07 -4.17 -6.33
CA THR A 119 5.92 -5.04 -7.50
C THR A 119 4.52 -5.64 -7.63
N ALA A 120 4.13 -5.97 -8.87
CA ALA A 120 2.90 -6.71 -9.18
C ALA A 120 3.15 -7.77 -10.24
N ARG A 121 2.55 -8.95 -10.08
CA ARG A 121 2.65 -10.05 -11.05
C ARG A 121 1.49 -9.99 -12.04
N PHE A 122 1.81 -9.79 -13.31
CA PHE A 122 0.89 -9.96 -14.43
C PHE A 122 1.10 -11.32 -15.10
N ARG A 123 0.01 -11.89 -15.59
CA ARG A 123 -0.03 -13.11 -16.40
C ARG A 123 -0.73 -12.78 -17.71
N ALA A 124 -0.26 -13.36 -18.81
CA ALA A 124 -0.88 -13.20 -20.10
C ALA A 124 -1.06 -14.54 -20.80
N VAL A 125 -2.14 -14.66 -21.57
CA VAL A 125 -2.43 -15.80 -22.43
C VAL A 125 -2.87 -15.30 -23.80
N VAL A 126 -2.63 -16.09 -24.84
CA VAL A 126 -3.15 -15.83 -26.18
C VAL A 126 -4.45 -16.61 -26.34
N LEU A 127 -5.48 -15.97 -26.90
CA LEU A 127 -6.76 -16.60 -27.19
C LEU A 127 -6.89 -16.83 -28.70
N ALA A 128 -7.40 -17.99 -29.06
CA ALA A 128 -7.81 -18.32 -30.43
C ALA A 128 -9.06 -17.54 -30.83
N ILE A 129 -9.40 -17.53 -32.12
CA ILE A 129 -10.66 -16.94 -32.61
C ILE A 129 -11.91 -17.57 -31.98
N THR A 130 -11.80 -18.81 -31.50
CA THR A 130 -12.86 -19.53 -30.78
C THR A 130 -12.99 -19.13 -29.30
N GLY A 131 -12.06 -18.32 -28.78
CA GLY A 131 -11.98 -17.95 -27.37
C GLY A 131 -11.10 -18.88 -26.52
N ASP A 132 -10.63 -20.00 -27.07
CA ASP A 132 -9.81 -20.97 -26.35
C ASP A 132 -8.40 -20.44 -26.06
N THR A 133 -7.87 -20.79 -24.88
CA THR A 133 -6.50 -20.41 -24.51
C THR A 133 -5.46 -21.24 -25.24
N ILE A 134 -4.56 -20.57 -25.97
CA ILE A 134 -3.36 -21.18 -26.56
C ILE A 134 -2.20 -21.07 -25.56
N ARG A 135 -1.85 -22.20 -24.95
CA ARG A 135 -0.80 -22.27 -23.91
C ARG A 135 0.62 -22.30 -24.50
N SER A 136 1.59 -21.97 -23.65
CA SER A 136 3.04 -22.08 -23.91
C SER A 136 3.53 -21.25 -25.09
N LEU A 137 2.92 -20.09 -25.33
CA LEU A 137 3.39 -19.14 -26.32
C LEU A 137 4.31 -18.08 -25.69
N PRO A 138 5.37 -17.65 -26.38
CA PRO A 138 6.30 -16.64 -25.87
C PRO A 138 5.64 -15.26 -25.91
N ILE A 139 5.28 -14.74 -24.74
CA ILE A 139 4.76 -13.37 -24.58
C ILE A 139 5.91 -12.41 -24.34
N THR A 140 5.92 -11.30 -25.07
CA THR A 140 6.81 -10.17 -24.78
C THR A 140 6.09 -9.17 -23.88
N TRP A 141 6.76 -8.78 -22.80
CA TRP A 141 6.26 -7.79 -21.83
C TRP A 141 6.96 -6.45 -22.01
N SER A 142 6.22 -5.35 -21.86
CA SER A 142 6.77 -4.00 -21.78
C SER A 142 5.89 -3.10 -20.90
N SER A 143 6.44 -1.96 -20.48
CA SER A 143 5.70 -0.89 -19.83
C SER A 143 5.61 0.30 -20.79
N THR A 144 4.46 0.97 -20.85
CA THR A 144 4.28 2.19 -21.67
C THR A 144 5.10 3.38 -21.18
N ASP A 145 5.40 3.41 -19.88
CA ASP A 145 6.25 4.44 -19.26
C ASP A 145 7.15 3.77 -18.21
N THR A 146 8.42 3.60 -18.58
CA THR A 146 9.44 2.98 -17.74
C THR A 146 9.93 3.88 -16.62
N THR A 147 9.59 5.18 -16.63
CA THR A 147 9.83 6.10 -15.50
C THR A 147 8.84 5.87 -14.36
N ILE A 148 7.69 5.24 -14.64
CA ILE A 148 6.66 4.88 -13.65
C ILE A 148 6.85 3.44 -13.18
N ALA A 149 6.99 2.48 -14.10
CA ALA A 149 7.23 1.07 -13.76
C ALA A 149 7.96 0.32 -14.87
N THR A 150 8.82 -0.63 -14.50
CA THR A 150 9.44 -1.60 -15.40
C THR A 150 8.74 -2.95 -15.28
N VAL A 151 8.94 -3.86 -16.24
CA VAL A 151 8.38 -5.23 -16.18
C VAL A 151 9.41 -6.24 -16.70
N THR A 152 9.54 -7.35 -15.99
CA THR A 152 10.42 -8.46 -16.38
C THR A 152 9.81 -9.29 -17.51
N THR A 153 10.63 -10.11 -18.17
CA THR A 153 10.17 -11.09 -19.17
C THR A 153 9.17 -12.11 -18.64
N SER A 154 9.07 -12.26 -17.31
CA SER A 154 8.14 -13.17 -16.65
C SER A 154 6.80 -12.53 -16.24
N GLY A 155 6.60 -11.25 -16.55
CA GLY A 155 5.41 -10.47 -16.21
C GLY A 155 5.42 -9.86 -14.80
N LEU A 156 6.56 -9.88 -14.08
CA LEU A 156 6.69 -9.15 -12.82
C LEU A 156 6.98 -7.68 -13.09
N ALA A 157 6.00 -6.81 -12.86
CA ALA A 157 6.14 -5.36 -12.92
C ALA A 157 6.70 -4.80 -11.60
N ARG A 158 7.54 -3.78 -11.66
CA ARG A 158 8.14 -3.07 -10.52
C ARG A 158 8.01 -1.57 -10.72
N SER A 159 7.59 -0.83 -9.70
CA SER A 159 7.62 0.63 -9.74
C SER A 159 9.05 1.15 -9.92
N ALA A 160 9.21 2.17 -10.78
CA ALA A 160 10.44 2.91 -10.99
C ALA A 160 10.57 4.16 -10.09
N GLY A 161 9.56 4.45 -9.25
CA GLY A 161 9.64 5.46 -8.18
C GLY A 161 8.80 6.71 -8.44
N ARG A 162 8.21 6.88 -9.64
CA ARG A 162 7.28 7.98 -9.93
C ARG A 162 5.84 7.54 -9.70
N ALA A 163 5.11 8.26 -8.85
CA ALA A 163 3.68 8.03 -8.64
C ALA A 163 2.88 8.57 -9.84
N SER A 164 2.22 7.67 -10.57
CA SER A 164 1.37 7.96 -11.73
C SER A 164 0.75 6.65 -12.22
N THR A 165 0.00 6.69 -13.32
CA THR A 165 -0.52 5.51 -14.00
C THR A 165 0.33 5.18 -15.22
N THR A 166 0.66 3.90 -15.40
CA THR A 166 1.25 3.35 -16.62
C THR A 166 0.48 2.08 -17.02
N PHE A 167 0.83 1.49 -18.16
CA PHE A 167 0.23 0.26 -18.64
C PHE A 167 1.30 -0.81 -18.88
N ILE A 168 1.04 -2.00 -18.36
CA ILE A 168 1.83 -3.19 -18.65
C ILE A 168 1.25 -3.86 -19.90
N GLN A 169 2.04 -3.89 -20.97
CA GLN A 169 1.66 -4.47 -22.25
C GLN A 169 2.16 -5.90 -22.36
N ALA A 170 1.32 -6.77 -22.93
CA ALA A 170 1.70 -8.10 -23.38
C ALA A 170 1.50 -8.18 -24.90
N ARG A 171 2.50 -8.71 -25.63
CA ARG A 171 2.47 -8.81 -27.09
C ARG A 171 2.80 -10.23 -27.57
N TYR A 172 2.16 -10.64 -28.66
CA TYR A 172 2.44 -11.87 -29.39
C TYR A 172 2.13 -11.68 -30.88
N GLN A 173 3.14 -11.83 -31.76
CA GLN A 173 2.99 -11.78 -33.23
C GLN A 173 2.06 -10.68 -33.76
N GLY A 174 2.25 -9.42 -33.33
CA GLY A 174 1.44 -8.26 -33.75
C GLY A 174 0.16 -8.05 -32.93
N LEU A 175 -0.31 -9.06 -32.20
CA LEU A 175 -1.37 -8.91 -31.21
C LEU A 175 -0.83 -8.26 -29.94
N SER A 176 -1.63 -7.40 -29.32
CA SER A 176 -1.27 -6.78 -28.05
C SER A 176 -2.49 -6.51 -27.19
N ASN A 177 -2.29 -6.50 -25.88
CA ASN A 177 -3.24 -5.99 -24.91
C ASN A 177 -2.47 -5.27 -23.79
N GLN A 178 -3.18 -4.54 -22.95
CA GLN A 178 -2.61 -3.73 -21.89
C GLN A 178 -3.41 -3.91 -20.60
N ALA A 179 -2.71 -3.96 -19.47
CA ALA A 179 -3.29 -3.88 -18.14
C ALA A 179 -2.82 -2.60 -17.46
N ARG A 180 -3.72 -1.93 -16.74
CA ARG A 180 -3.41 -0.68 -16.05
C ARG A 180 -2.65 -0.96 -14.76
N LEU A 181 -1.60 -0.18 -14.51
CA LEU A 181 -0.84 -0.18 -13.27
C LEU A 181 -0.82 1.24 -12.69
N ILE A 182 -1.42 1.41 -11.52
CA ILE A 182 -1.41 2.67 -10.77
C ILE A 182 -0.30 2.58 -9.71
N VAL A 183 0.71 3.45 -9.79
CA VAL A 183 1.73 3.63 -8.76
C VAL A 183 1.30 4.78 -7.86
N ARG A 184 1.02 4.51 -6.59
CA ARG A 184 0.70 5.53 -5.59
C ARG A 184 1.98 6.08 -4.96
N ASP A 185 1.96 7.36 -4.64
CA ASP A 185 3.05 8.04 -3.94
C ASP A 185 3.23 7.44 -2.54
N THR A 186 4.47 7.17 -2.18
CA THR A 186 4.84 6.53 -0.92
C THR A 186 5.40 7.54 0.08
N VAL A 187 5.50 8.83 -0.27
CA VAL A 187 6.04 9.81 0.66
C VAL A 187 4.96 10.27 1.65
N ILE A 188 4.69 9.45 2.66
CA ILE A 188 3.99 9.89 3.87
C ILE A 188 4.81 10.96 4.59
N LEU A 189 6.15 10.82 4.60
CA LEU A 189 7.05 11.70 5.36
C LEU A 189 7.61 12.84 4.51
N GLY A 190 7.38 14.07 4.96
CA GLY A 190 8.11 15.25 4.54
C GLY A 190 9.46 15.36 5.25
N ASN A 191 9.67 16.49 5.92
CA ASN A 191 10.90 16.75 6.66
C ASN A 191 10.83 16.16 8.07
N ARG A 192 11.98 15.70 8.58
CA ARG A 192 12.15 15.36 9.99
C ARG A 192 12.91 16.48 10.68
N VAL A 193 12.41 16.94 11.81
CA VAL A 193 13.02 18.01 12.59
C VAL A 193 13.34 17.48 13.98
N THR A 194 14.62 17.50 14.35
CA THR A 194 15.06 17.14 15.70
C THR A 194 14.47 18.10 16.71
N LEU A 195 13.92 17.55 17.79
CA LEU A 195 13.26 18.29 18.85
C LEU A 195 13.46 17.55 20.17
N SER A 196 14.40 18.02 20.99
CA SER A 196 14.69 17.43 22.30
C SER A 196 13.55 17.68 23.29
N GLY A 197 13.60 17.00 24.45
CA GLY A 197 12.61 17.19 25.50
C GLY A 197 11.40 16.23 25.44
N GLN A 198 11.53 15.09 24.75
CA GLN A 198 10.48 14.08 24.61
C GLN A 198 9.17 14.64 24.02
N PRO A 199 9.14 14.92 22.71
CA PRO A 199 7.93 15.33 22.00
C PRO A 199 6.77 14.35 22.20
N TYR A 200 5.60 14.85 22.57
CA TYR A 200 4.45 13.99 22.91
C TYR A 200 3.13 14.46 22.31
N GLY A 201 2.48 15.45 22.91
CA GLY A 201 1.21 16.00 22.46
C GLY A 201 1.43 17.02 21.37
N ALA A 202 0.45 17.20 20.49
CA ALA A 202 0.50 18.23 19.47
C ALA A 202 -0.89 18.81 19.18
N ALA A 203 -0.93 20.08 18.78
CA ALA A 203 -2.11 20.70 18.21
C ALA A 203 -1.72 21.78 17.21
N ILE A 204 -2.64 22.07 16.28
CA ILE A 204 -2.51 23.14 15.29
C ILE A 204 -3.75 24.04 15.42
N SER A 205 -3.53 25.35 15.53
CA SER A 205 -4.59 26.35 15.59
C SER A 205 -5.24 26.59 14.22
N SER A 206 -6.40 27.23 14.20
CA SER A 206 -7.08 27.68 12.98
C SER A 206 -6.25 28.66 12.15
N THR A 207 -5.26 29.33 12.77
CA THR A 207 -4.35 30.29 12.13
C THR A 207 -3.02 29.65 11.68
N GLY A 208 -2.83 28.35 11.90
CA GLY A 208 -1.62 27.62 11.49
C GLY A 208 -0.47 27.67 12.49
N VAL A 209 -0.69 28.18 13.72
CA VAL A 209 0.28 28.05 14.81
C VAL A 209 0.20 26.63 15.35
N ALA A 210 1.35 25.97 15.49
CA ALA A 210 1.43 24.62 16.02
C ALA A 210 2.26 24.59 17.30
N TYR A 211 1.77 23.84 18.27
CA TYR A 211 2.50 23.52 19.49
C TYR A 211 2.74 22.03 19.61
N VAL A 212 3.92 21.66 20.13
CA VAL A 212 4.30 20.30 20.52
C VAL A 212 4.71 20.32 21.98
N THR A 213 4.13 19.45 22.80
CA THR A 213 4.53 19.33 24.21
C THR A 213 5.86 18.59 24.32
N LEU A 214 6.75 19.12 25.16
CA LEU A 214 8.06 18.57 25.48
C LEU A 214 8.07 18.13 26.94
N GLY A 215 7.70 16.86 27.18
CA GLY A 215 7.46 16.31 28.51
C GLY A 215 8.63 16.49 29.48
N SER A 216 9.84 16.12 29.06
CA SER A 216 11.02 16.15 29.92
C SER A 216 11.68 17.54 30.04
N ALA A 217 11.23 18.51 29.25
CA ALA A 217 11.73 19.88 29.26
C ALA A 217 10.77 20.88 29.94
N ALA A 218 9.56 20.46 30.32
CA ALA A 218 8.51 21.36 30.83
C ALA A 218 8.22 22.54 29.88
N GLN A 219 8.13 22.24 28.58
CA GLN A 219 8.06 23.25 27.52
C GLN A 219 7.03 22.90 26.43
N LEU A 220 6.57 23.93 25.71
CA LEU A 220 5.95 23.79 24.39
C LEU A 220 6.90 24.29 23.30
N ALA A 221 7.21 23.43 22.33
CA ALA A 221 7.86 23.87 21.10
C ALA A 221 6.82 24.50 20.17
N ARG A 222 7.14 25.65 19.56
CA ARG A 222 6.26 26.36 18.63
C ARG A 222 6.77 26.30 17.20
N THR A 223 5.88 26.13 16.24
CA THR A 223 6.14 26.48 14.85
C THR A 223 4.93 27.18 14.22
N ASN A 224 5.16 27.92 13.13
CA ASN A 224 4.12 28.62 12.38
C ASN A 224 4.08 28.04 10.97
N LEU A 225 3.05 27.25 10.66
CA LEU A 225 2.92 26.62 9.35
C LEU A 225 2.72 27.69 8.25
N PRO A 226 3.27 27.49 7.04
CA PRO A 226 3.89 26.26 6.53
C PRO A 226 5.38 26.09 6.90
N SER A 227 5.96 26.99 7.70
CA SER A 227 7.31 26.77 8.21
C SER A 227 7.36 25.49 9.04
N GLN A 228 8.44 24.73 8.89
CA GLN A 228 8.69 23.50 9.63
C GLN A 228 9.78 23.71 10.70
N ALA A 229 10.33 24.91 10.79
CA ALA A 229 11.31 25.27 11.80
C ALA A 229 10.61 25.62 13.12
N PHE A 230 11.12 25.08 14.24
CA PHE A 230 10.63 25.42 15.56
C PHE A 230 11.33 26.68 16.10
N ALA A 231 10.51 27.58 16.66
CA ALA A 231 10.92 28.81 17.33
C ALA A 231 11.21 28.55 18.82
N PRO A 232 11.69 29.55 19.60
CA PRO A 232 11.90 29.39 21.03
C PRO A 232 10.68 28.83 21.76
N ALA A 233 10.93 27.89 22.65
CA ALA A 233 9.89 27.16 23.36
C ALA A 233 9.25 28.02 24.48
N VAL A 234 7.98 27.74 24.79
CA VAL A 234 7.26 28.33 25.93
C VAL A 234 7.52 27.49 27.16
N ALA A 235 7.99 28.08 28.25
CA ALA A 235 8.05 27.39 29.54
C ALA A 235 6.63 27.20 30.08
N VAL A 236 6.30 25.98 30.51
CA VAL A 236 5.01 25.61 31.10
C VAL A 236 5.24 24.80 32.39
N GLY A 237 4.23 24.08 32.87
CA GLY A 237 4.35 23.21 34.03
C GLY A 237 5.03 21.87 33.72
N SER A 238 5.19 21.05 34.76
CA SER A 238 5.89 19.77 34.70
C SER A 238 5.11 18.72 33.90
N VAL A 239 5.82 18.03 33.01
CA VAL A 239 5.32 16.95 32.13
C VAL A 239 4.08 17.38 31.34
N PRO A 240 4.22 18.31 30.37
CA PRO A 240 3.11 18.69 29.51
C PRO A 240 2.73 17.54 28.54
N THR A 241 1.46 17.12 28.54
CA THR A 241 1.00 15.91 27.82
C THR A 241 0.06 16.19 26.65
N ALA A 242 -0.74 17.25 26.71
CA ALA A 242 -1.64 17.65 25.64
C ALA A 242 -1.75 19.17 25.55
N VAL A 243 -2.11 19.65 24.37
CA VAL A 243 -2.36 21.06 24.10
C VAL A 243 -3.64 21.19 23.26
N ALA A 244 -4.47 22.18 23.53
CA ALA A 244 -5.66 22.51 22.75
C ALA A 244 -5.80 24.03 22.59
N PHE A 245 -6.21 24.48 21.41
CA PHE A 245 -6.47 25.89 21.15
C PHE A 245 -7.95 26.23 21.34
N ASN A 246 -8.24 27.49 21.68
CA ASN A 246 -9.57 28.06 21.45
C ASN A 246 -9.86 28.19 19.94
N SER A 247 -11.11 28.41 19.59
CA SER A 247 -11.58 28.45 18.18
C SER A 247 -10.85 29.51 17.35
N GLY A 248 -10.53 30.66 17.96
CA GLY A 248 -9.77 31.74 17.34
C GLY A 248 -8.25 31.51 17.23
N GLY A 249 -7.71 30.47 17.89
CA GLY A 249 -6.27 30.19 17.89
C GLY A 249 -5.43 31.23 18.65
N THR A 250 -6.03 32.02 19.53
CA THR A 250 -5.37 33.08 20.30
C THR A 250 -4.89 32.63 21.68
N ILE A 251 -5.49 31.55 22.21
CA ILE A 251 -5.15 30.97 23.51
C ILE A 251 -4.93 29.47 23.33
N ALA A 252 -3.87 28.93 23.93
CA ALA A 252 -3.64 27.50 24.05
C ALA A 252 -3.72 27.05 25.52
N TYR A 253 -4.37 25.92 25.76
CA TYR A 253 -4.48 25.25 27.06
C TYR A 253 -3.62 24.00 27.07
N VAL A 254 -2.78 23.84 28.08
CA VAL A 254 -1.79 22.75 28.18
C VAL A 254 -2.03 21.95 29.43
N THR A 255 -2.16 20.63 29.33
CA THR A 255 -2.19 19.77 30.53
C THR A 255 -0.79 19.62 31.09
N ASN A 256 -0.53 20.15 32.28
CA ASN A 256 0.73 19.98 33.00
C ASN A 256 0.56 18.84 34.02
N GLN A 257 0.82 17.61 33.59
CA GLN A 257 0.42 16.39 34.30
C GLN A 257 0.91 16.40 35.75
N LEU A 258 2.21 16.60 35.98
CA LEU A 258 2.80 16.57 37.32
C LEU A 258 2.80 17.94 38.02
N SER A 259 2.07 18.92 37.48
CA SER A 259 1.76 20.18 38.17
C SER A 259 0.28 20.32 38.51
N GLN A 260 -0.55 19.33 38.17
CA GLN A 260 -1.98 19.27 38.50
C GLN A 260 -2.74 20.55 38.09
N ASN A 261 -2.40 21.08 36.91
CA ASN A 261 -3.05 22.28 36.37
C ASN A 261 -3.10 22.27 34.83
N LEU A 262 -3.94 23.14 34.29
CA LEU A 262 -3.87 23.57 32.90
C LEU A 262 -3.06 24.85 32.83
N GLY A 263 -2.00 24.89 32.02
CA GLY A 263 -1.35 26.14 31.62
C GLY A 263 -2.20 26.88 30.59
N VAL A 264 -2.32 28.20 30.73
CA VAL A 264 -2.97 29.08 29.75
C VAL A 264 -1.88 29.89 29.05
N VAL A 265 -1.75 29.69 27.75
CA VAL A 265 -0.68 30.28 26.92
C VAL A 265 -1.29 31.29 25.97
N ASP A 266 -0.80 32.52 26.02
CA ASP A 266 -1.07 33.53 25.00
C ASP A 266 -0.24 33.22 23.75
N VAL A 267 -0.93 33.02 22.63
CA VAL A 267 -0.31 32.56 21.39
C VAL A 267 0.45 33.68 20.67
N ALA A 268 0.05 34.94 20.88
CA ALA A 268 0.67 36.09 20.24
C ALA A 268 1.99 36.45 20.92
N THR A 269 2.03 36.46 22.25
CA THR A 269 3.24 36.75 23.03
C THR A 269 4.12 35.51 23.24
N ASN A 270 3.58 34.30 22.97
CA ASN A 270 4.25 33.02 23.17
C ASN A 270 4.69 32.81 24.62
N THR A 271 3.80 33.11 25.57
CA THR A 271 4.05 33.02 27.02
C THR A 271 2.89 32.40 27.75
N GLN A 272 3.16 31.57 28.78
CA GLN A 272 2.14 31.16 29.73
C GLN A 272 1.75 32.37 30.59
N THR A 273 0.48 32.78 30.53
CA THR A 273 -0.05 33.95 31.24
C THR A 273 -0.81 33.58 32.50
N ASP A 274 -1.26 32.32 32.61
CA ASP A 274 -2.11 31.88 33.71
C ASP A 274 -2.04 30.36 33.90
N VAL A 275 -2.62 29.89 35.02
CA VAL A 275 -2.87 28.47 35.27
C VAL A 275 -4.28 28.26 35.82
N ILE A 276 -4.84 27.08 35.55
CA ILE A 276 -6.12 26.64 36.10
C ILE A 276 -5.87 25.35 36.88
N PRO A 277 -5.97 25.36 38.22
CA PRO A 277 -5.83 24.15 39.03
C PRO A 277 -6.86 23.10 38.65
N VAL A 278 -6.46 21.84 38.64
CA VAL A 278 -7.36 20.70 38.46
C VAL A 278 -7.11 19.67 39.56
N ASN A 279 -8.11 18.84 39.85
CA ASN A 279 -7.94 17.77 40.82
C ASN A 279 -7.29 16.55 40.15
N GLY A 280 -6.10 16.17 40.59
CA GLY A 280 -5.30 15.08 40.03
C GLY A 280 -4.45 15.50 38.83
N ASP A 281 -3.76 14.52 38.25
CA ASP A 281 -2.82 14.74 37.15
C ASP A 281 -3.59 14.77 35.82
N PRO A 282 -3.57 15.88 35.06
CA PRO A 282 -4.30 15.98 33.80
C PRO A 282 -3.59 15.29 32.61
N PHE A 283 -4.39 14.70 31.71
CA PHE A 283 -3.89 13.94 30.55
C PHE A 283 -4.29 14.57 29.23
N VAL A 284 -5.59 14.65 28.95
CA VAL A 284 -6.12 15.20 27.69
C VAL A 284 -6.92 16.45 28.01
N VAL A 285 -6.80 17.45 27.15
CA VAL A 285 -7.62 18.66 27.17
C VAL A 285 -8.25 18.89 25.80
N ILE A 286 -9.52 19.31 25.78
CA ILE A 286 -10.20 19.80 24.58
C ILE A 286 -11.01 21.06 24.93
N VAL A 287 -11.18 21.95 23.96
CA VAL A 287 -12.04 23.12 24.08
C VAL A 287 -13.38 22.82 23.42
N GLN A 288 -14.48 23.06 24.12
CA GLN A 288 -15.81 22.93 23.54
C GLN A 288 -16.01 23.95 22.42
N PRO A 289 -16.66 23.59 21.29
CA PRO A 289 -17.06 24.57 20.28
C PRO A 289 -17.81 25.77 20.91
N GLY A 290 -17.39 26.98 20.56
CA GLY A 290 -17.88 28.22 21.19
C GLY A 290 -17.09 28.66 22.44
N ASP A 291 -15.97 28.01 22.74
CA ASP A 291 -14.92 28.45 23.68
C ASP A 291 -15.38 28.72 25.14
N SER A 292 -16.55 28.22 25.51
CA SER A 292 -17.16 28.50 26.83
C SER A 292 -16.67 27.56 27.93
N ILE A 293 -16.37 26.31 27.58
CA ILE A 293 -15.98 25.24 28.51
C ILE A 293 -14.77 24.49 27.95
N ILE A 294 -13.82 24.18 28.83
CA ILE A 294 -12.71 23.25 28.58
C ILE A 294 -13.04 21.94 29.27
N TYR A 295 -12.84 20.82 28.57
CA TYR A 295 -12.91 19.49 29.18
C TYR A 295 -11.52 18.91 29.36
N VAL A 296 -11.22 18.40 30.56
CA VAL A 296 -9.94 17.81 30.92
C VAL A 296 -10.12 16.46 31.61
N SER A 297 -9.40 15.44 31.15
CA SER A 297 -9.33 14.14 31.83
C SER A 297 -8.18 14.09 32.83
N THR A 298 -8.35 13.33 33.91
CA THR A 298 -7.37 13.24 35.01
C THR A 298 -7.15 11.79 35.49
N ASN A 299 -6.04 11.53 36.17
CA ASN A 299 -5.74 10.22 36.77
C ASN A 299 -6.68 9.80 37.91
N VAL A 300 -7.52 10.71 38.41
CA VAL A 300 -8.55 10.38 39.41
C VAL A 300 -9.81 9.78 38.76
N ASN A 301 -9.69 9.25 37.53
CA ASN A 301 -10.76 8.62 36.75
C ASN A 301 -11.99 9.52 36.56
N ARG A 302 -11.72 10.79 36.21
CA ARG A 302 -12.76 11.78 35.94
C ARG A 302 -12.41 12.68 34.76
N VAL A 303 -13.46 13.15 34.09
CA VAL A 303 -13.40 14.31 33.19
C VAL A 303 -14.07 15.50 33.85
N TYR A 304 -13.40 16.63 33.87
CA TYR A 304 -13.87 17.88 34.44
C TYR A 304 -14.20 18.88 33.33
N GLY A 305 -15.36 19.52 33.41
CA GLY A 305 -15.71 20.67 32.58
C GLY A 305 -15.45 21.97 33.34
N ILE A 306 -14.64 22.86 32.78
CA ILE A 306 -14.19 24.10 33.41
C ILE A 306 -14.68 25.27 32.56
N ARG A 307 -15.44 26.20 33.16
CA ARG A 307 -15.92 27.40 32.46
C ARG A 307 -14.78 28.40 32.30
N VAL A 308 -14.42 28.72 31.06
CA VAL A 308 -13.26 29.56 30.71
C VAL A 308 -13.30 30.92 31.41
N ALA A 309 -14.44 31.63 31.33
CA ALA A 309 -14.57 32.99 31.87
C ALA A 309 -14.36 33.10 33.39
N THR A 310 -14.57 32.01 34.13
CA THR A 310 -14.57 32.03 35.61
C THR A 310 -13.58 31.06 36.24
N LYS A 311 -12.97 30.18 35.44
CA LYS A 311 -12.17 29.01 35.88
C LYS A 311 -12.91 28.05 36.82
N ALA A 312 -14.22 28.22 36.99
CA ALA A 312 -15.03 27.37 37.86
C ALA A 312 -15.23 25.99 37.23
N LEU A 313 -15.17 24.96 38.06
CA LEU A 313 -15.60 23.63 37.70
C LEU A 313 -17.13 23.61 37.56
N VAL A 314 -17.63 23.26 36.38
CA VAL A 314 -19.06 23.26 36.06
C VAL A 314 -19.62 21.89 35.71
N ASP A 315 -18.77 20.95 35.30
CA ASP A 315 -19.14 19.57 35.03
C ASP A 315 -18.13 18.59 35.65
N SER A 316 -18.59 17.39 36.00
CA SER A 316 -17.71 16.33 36.47
C SER A 316 -18.27 14.95 36.13
N PHE A 317 -17.61 14.26 35.21
CA PHE A 317 -18.02 12.96 34.69
C PHE A 317 -17.11 11.85 35.21
N PRO A 318 -17.64 10.82 35.90
CA PRO A 318 -16.85 9.67 36.31
C PRO A 318 -16.52 8.78 35.10
N THR A 319 -15.32 8.24 35.07
CA THR A 319 -14.90 7.23 34.09
C THR A 319 -14.41 5.97 34.80
N PRO A 320 -14.46 4.78 34.18
CA PRO A 320 -13.96 3.54 34.77
C PRO A 320 -12.42 3.48 34.85
N ALA A 321 -11.73 4.29 34.06
CA ALA A 321 -10.28 4.44 34.03
C ALA A 321 -9.90 5.83 33.48
N ILE A 322 -8.59 6.12 33.37
CA ILE A 322 -8.06 7.37 32.83
C ILE A 322 -8.59 7.61 31.40
N GLY A 323 -9.06 8.83 31.13
CA GLY A 323 -9.50 9.25 29.80
C GLY A 323 -8.32 9.63 28.92
N ASN A 324 -8.05 8.88 27.85
CA ASN A 324 -6.85 9.05 27.01
C ASN A 324 -7.13 9.62 25.61
N GLY A 325 -8.40 9.70 25.22
CA GLY A 325 -8.86 10.40 24.03
C GLY A 325 -10.18 11.07 24.33
N MET A 326 -10.35 12.30 23.87
CA MET A 326 -11.60 13.04 24.00
C MET A 326 -11.93 13.77 22.70
N LEU A 327 -13.21 13.79 22.34
CA LEU A 327 -13.73 14.64 21.26
C LEU A 327 -15.20 14.98 21.52
N ILE A 328 -15.68 16.06 20.91
CA ILE A 328 -17.08 16.49 21.01
C ILE A 328 -17.71 16.44 19.64
N LYS A 329 -18.91 15.88 19.57
CA LYS A 329 -19.77 15.94 18.39
C LYS A 329 -21.21 16.18 18.82
N ASP A 330 -21.80 17.23 18.26
CA ASP A 330 -23.13 17.72 18.62
C ASP A 330 -23.19 18.04 20.12
N THR A 331 -24.03 17.37 20.91
CA THR A 331 -24.10 17.54 22.38
C THR A 331 -23.43 16.40 23.15
N LEU A 332 -22.61 15.57 22.50
CA LEU A 332 -22.00 14.39 23.07
C LEU A 332 -20.49 14.56 23.19
N LEU A 333 -19.97 14.32 24.39
CA LEU A 333 -18.55 14.18 24.69
C LEU A 333 -18.19 12.70 24.69
N TYR A 334 -17.26 12.31 23.83
CA TYR A 334 -16.74 10.95 23.72
C TYR A 334 -15.44 10.87 24.50
N VAL A 335 -15.29 9.88 25.37
CA VAL A 335 -14.10 9.68 26.18
C VAL A 335 -13.65 8.22 26.07
N SER A 336 -12.50 7.96 25.46
CA SER A 336 -11.88 6.65 25.52
C SER A 336 -11.17 6.47 26.86
N THR A 337 -11.37 5.32 27.48
CA THR A 337 -10.86 5.00 28.81
C THR A 337 -9.77 3.95 28.67
N HIS A 338 -8.54 4.28 29.06
CA HIS A 338 -7.32 3.50 28.82
C HIS A 338 -7.44 2.03 29.26
N SER A 339 -7.14 1.71 30.52
CA SER A 339 -7.31 0.34 31.05
C SER A 339 -8.78 -0.10 31.19
N GLY A 340 -9.73 0.81 30.97
CA GLY A 340 -11.16 0.51 31.02
C GLY A 340 -11.68 -0.21 29.77
N GLY A 341 -10.96 -0.14 28.63
CA GLY A 341 -11.39 -0.82 27.40
C GLY A 341 -12.73 -0.33 26.84
N THR A 342 -13.11 0.92 27.15
CA THR A 342 -14.38 1.52 26.73
C THR A 342 -14.21 2.86 26.05
N VAL A 343 -15.22 3.24 25.26
CA VAL A 343 -15.50 4.65 24.96
C VAL A 343 -16.83 5.01 25.57
N ILE A 344 -16.90 6.12 26.31
CA ILE A 344 -18.12 6.60 26.96
C ILE A 344 -18.61 7.85 26.27
N GLU A 345 -19.90 7.90 25.97
CA GLU A 345 -20.60 9.10 25.55
C GLU A 345 -21.25 9.76 26.75
N PHE A 346 -20.87 11.00 27.04
CA PHE A 346 -21.58 11.85 27.99
C PHE A 346 -22.43 12.86 27.24
N ASN A 347 -23.69 12.98 27.62
CA ASN A 347 -24.54 14.06 27.13
C ASN A 347 -24.23 15.34 27.91
N LEU A 348 -23.71 16.35 27.23
CA LEU A 348 -23.29 17.61 27.85
C LEU A 348 -24.46 18.46 28.36
N LYS A 349 -25.68 18.25 27.85
CA LYS A 349 -26.88 18.96 28.30
C LYS A 349 -27.46 18.35 29.56
N THR A 350 -27.60 17.02 29.60
CA THR A 350 -28.20 16.30 30.75
C THR A 350 -27.17 15.93 31.81
N ARG A 351 -25.88 15.97 31.46
CA ARG A 351 -24.74 15.57 32.29
C ARG A 351 -24.78 14.11 32.73
N THR A 352 -25.29 13.24 31.87
CA THR A 352 -25.41 11.80 32.12
C THR A 352 -24.66 11.01 31.06
N VAL A 353 -24.32 9.76 31.39
CA VAL A 353 -23.88 8.79 30.37
C VAL A 353 -25.04 8.59 29.39
N ALA A 354 -24.78 8.81 28.12
CA ALA A 354 -25.69 8.48 27.03
C ALA A 354 -25.52 7.01 26.64
N ARG A 355 -24.27 6.57 26.41
CA ARG A 355 -23.91 5.21 26.01
C ARG A 355 -22.47 4.87 26.39
N THR A 356 -22.16 3.57 26.41
CA THR A 356 -20.82 3.03 26.57
C THR A 356 -20.55 2.00 25.48
N PHE A 357 -19.46 2.18 24.74
CA PHE A 357 -18.93 1.22 23.77
C PHE A 357 -17.90 0.32 24.44
N THR A 358 -18.10 -0.99 24.40
CA THR A 358 -17.11 -1.97 24.88
C THR A 358 -16.16 -2.31 23.74
N VAL A 359 -15.07 -1.55 23.64
CA VAL A 359 -14.12 -1.64 22.53
C VAL A 359 -13.00 -2.65 22.79
N GLY A 360 -12.75 -2.97 24.07
CA GLY A 360 -11.69 -3.86 24.51
C GLY A 360 -10.31 -3.20 24.46
N GLY A 361 -9.28 -3.95 24.88
CA GLY A 361 -7.89 -3.48 24.87
C GLY A 361 -7.69 -2.17 25.64
N THR A 362 -6.87 -1.29 25.05
CA THR A 362 -6.47 -0.01 25.63
C THR A 362 -6.70 1.10 24.60
N PRO A 363 -7.93 1.63 24.51
CA PRO A 363 -8.26 2.64 23.51
C PRO A 363 -7.56 3.97 23.80
N GLN A 364 -7.06 4.58 22.73
CA GLN A 364 -6.30 5.83 22.74
C GLN A 364 -7.09 6.93 22.05
N LYS A 365 -6.51 7.65 21.09
CA LYS A 365 -7.18 8.73 20.39
C LYS A 365 -8.31 8.20 19.52
N MET A 366 -9.24 9.10 19.24
CA MET A 366 -10.40 8.85 18.41
C MET A 366 -10.50 9.95 17.37
N ALA A 367 -11.13 9.62 16.24
CA ALA A 367 -11.52 10.59 15.22
C ALA A 367 -12.96 10.30 14.77
N ILE A 368 -13.63 11.30 14.23
CA ILE A 368 -14.97 11.14 13.66
C ILE A 368 -14.90 11.38 12.15
N SER A 369 -15.65 10.58 11.39
CA SER A 369 -15.82 10.73 9.94
C SER A 369 -16.33 12.12 9.55
N THR A 370 -16.04 12.58 8.34
CA THR A 370 -16.43 13.92 7.88
C THR A 370 -17.95 14.14 7.88
N ASP A 371 -18.72 13.11 7.51
CA ASP A 371 -20.19 13.12 7.60
C ASP A 371 -20.69 13.02 9.04
N GLY A 372 -19.80 12.73 9.98
CA GLY A 372 -20.10 12.46 11.36
C GLY A 372 -21.05 11.29 11.48
N ASN A 373 -20.74 10.12 10.97
CA ASN A 373 -21.50 8.90 11.26
C ASN A 373 -20.64 7.78 11.86
N ILE A 374 -19.32 7.84 11.68
CA ILE A 374 -18.39 6.80 12.12
C ILE A 374 -17.44 7.38 13.14
N LEU A 375 -17.26 6.66 14.24
CA LEU A 375 -16.23 6.87 15.25
C LEU A 375 -15.07 5.90 14.96
N TYR A 376 -13.90 6.45 14.68
CA TYR A 376 -12.64 5.71 14.52
C TYR A 376 -11.88 5.70 15.84
N ILE A 377 -11.36 4.54 16.22
CA ILE A 377 -10.74 4.34 17.53
C ILE A 377 -9.41 3.63 17.33
N ALA A 378 -8.30 4.29 17.67
CA ALA A 378 -7.00 3.66 17.76
C ALA A 378 -6.87 2.93 19.10
N ASN A 379 -6.25 1.75 19.11
CA ASN A 379 -6.14 0.92 20.29
C ASN A 379 -4.72 0.34 20.43
N GLU A 380 -4.15 0.37 21.63
CA GLU A 380 -2.82 -0.18 21.87
C GLU A 380 -2.76 -1.71 21.71
N ALA A 381 -3.92 -2.38 21.68
CA ALA A 381 -4.01 -3.79 21.33
C ALA A 381 -3.69 -4.08 19.84
N GLY A 382 -3.25 -3.08 19.09
CA GLY A 382 -2.70 -3.24 17.74
C GLY A 382 -3.73 -3.21 16.63
N TYR A 383 -4.81 -2.44 16.81
CA TYR A 383 -5.85 -2.30 15.80
C TYR A 383 -6.53 -0.95 15.82
N VAL A 384 -7.27 -0.69 14.73
CA VAL A 384 -8.22 0.41 14.59
C VAL A 384 -9.61 -0.17 14.45
N GLN A 385 -10.56 0.36 15.23
CA GLN A 385 -11.97 0.00 15.12
C GLN A 385 -12.79 1.13 14.51
N PHE A 386 -13.88 0.75 13.87
CA PHE A 386 -14.83 1.63 13.20
C PHE A 386 -16.19 1.36 13.83
N TRP A 387 -16.83 2.38 14.40
CA TRP A 387 -18.11 2.23 15.09
C TRP A 387 -19.13 3.16 14.48
N ASN A 388 -20.30 2.63 14.13
CA ASN A 388 -21.41 3.45 13.72
C ASN A 388 -21.92 4.23 14.94
N ARG A 389 -21.75 5.55 14.90
CA ARG A 389 -22.10 6.43 16.01
C ARG A 389 -23.60 6.48 16.25
N ILE A 390 -24.43 6.28 15.24
CA ILE A 390 -25.89 6.32 15.41
C ILE A 390 -26.37 5.02 16.05
N THR A 391 -26.02 3.86 15.48
CA THR A 391 -26.51 2.57 15.96
C THR A 391 -25.76 2.05 17.19
N GLY A 392 -24.55 2.55 17.43
CA GLY A 392 -23.71 2.06 18.53
C GLY A 392 -22.98 0.75 18.21
N LEU A 393 -23.02 0.27 16.96
CA LEU A 393 -22.47 -1.02 16.56
C LEU A 393 -21.12 -0.88 15.85
N GLN A 394 -20.22 -1.82 16.13
CA GLN A 394 -18.97 -1.93 15.38
C GLN A 394 -19.23 -2.28 13.91
N ILE A 395 -18.49 -1.64 13.00
CA ILE A 395 -18.56 -1.83 11.56
C ILE A 395 -17.42 -2.75 11.14
N GLY A 396 -17.74 -4.00 10.79
CA GLY A 396 -16.77 -4.98 10.32
C GLY A 396 -15.70 -5.36 11.36
N SER A 397 -14.71 -6.10 10.89
CA SER A 397 -13.55 -6.47 11.71
C SER A 397 -12.60 -5.29 11.91
N PRO A 398 -11.88 -5.21 13.05
CA PRO A 398 -10.85 -4.20 13.24
C PRO A 398 -9.75 -4.30 12.17
N THR A 399 -9.19 -3.16 11.79
CA THR A 399 -8.00 -3.10 10.93
C THR A 399 -6.77 -3.29 11.79
N LEU A 400 -6.05 -4.40 11.59
CA LEU A 400 -4.86 -4.73 12.36
C LEU A 400 -3.67 -3.85 11.96
N LEU A 401 -3.01 -3.25 12.94
CA LEU A 401 -1.75 -2.53 12.80
C LEU A 401 -0.62 -3.51 13.11
N THR A 402 0.11 -3.95 12.09
CA THR A 402 1.11 -5.02 12.23
C THR A 402 2.15 -4.71 13.30
N GLY A 403 2.09 -5.42 14.43
CA GLY A 403 3.15 -5.48 15.45
C GLY A 403 3.33 -4.22 16.31
N SER A 404 2.36 -3.31 16.40
CA SER A 404 2.53 -2.07 17.20
C SER A 404 1.23 -1.52 17.77
N ALA A 405 1.31 -0.81 18.89
CA ALA A 405 0.18 -0.23 19.60
C ALA A 405 -0.38 1.00 18.87
N GLY A 406 -1.65 1.00 18.46
CA GLY A 406 -2.30 2.18 17.88
C GLY A 406 -2.45 3.29 18.91
N TYR A 407 -2.15 4.54 18.52
CA TYR A 407 -2.09 5.66 19.44
C TYR A 407 -2.88 6.89 18.97
N GLY A 408 -2.28 7.73 18.13
CA GLY A 408 -2.89 8.92 17.55
C GLY A 408 -3.68 8.56 16.30
N ILE A 409 -4.75 9.30 16.03
CA ILE A 409 -5.60 9.09 14.86
C ILE A 409 -6.23 10.40 14.42
N ALA A 410 -6.14 10.71 13.13
CA ALA A 410 -6.75 11.91 12.56
C ALA A 410 -7.09 11.71 11.08
N LEU A 411 -8.17 12.37 10.63
CA LEU A 411 -8.42 12.51 9.21
C LEU A 411 -7.56 13.63 8.64
N ARG A 412 -6.97 13.39 7.47
CA ARG A 412 -6.34 14.44 6.68
C ARG A 412 -7.41 15.23 5.94
N PRO A 413 -7.60 16.54 6.21
CA PRO A 413 -8.71 17.31 5.64
C PRO A 413 -8.76 17.35 4.11
N THR A 414 -7.60 17.34 3.45
CA THR A 414 -7.50 17.47 1.98
C THR A 414 -7.84 16.19 1.23
N THR A 415 -7.72 15.02 1.86
CA THR A 415 -7.92 13.71 1.19
C THR A 415 -9.00 12.86 1.85
N GLY A 416 -9.42 13.21 3.06
CA GLY A 416 -10.30 12.41 3.89
C GLY A 416 -9.69 11.08 4.33
N LYS A 417 -8.39 10.83 4.11
CA LYS A 417 -7.74 9.59 4.55
C LYS A 417 -7.43 9.62 6.03
N LEU A 418 -7.52 8.46 6.68
CA LEU A 418 -7.31 8.30 8.10
C LEU A 418 -5.84 7.97 8.37
N TYR A 419 -5.15 8.82 9.11
CA TYR A 419 -3.77 8.58 9.52
C TYR A 419 -3.78 8.08 10.96
N VAL A 420 -3.04 7.00 11.21
CA VAL A 420 -2.96 6.36 12.51
C VAL A 420 -1.50 6.16 12.87
N THR A 421 -1.09 6.65 14.02
CA THR A 421 0.26 6.50 14.54
C THR A 421 0.36 5.30 15.47
N THR A 422 1.55 4.74 15.58
CA THR A 422 1.83 3.64 16.50
C THR A 422 2.91 3.98 17.53
N ALA A 423 2.72 3.50 18.75
CA ALA A 423 3.49 3.83 19.92
C ALA A 423 4.20 2.61 20.51
N TYR A 424 5.20 2.88 21.35
CA TYR A 424 5.91 1.92 22.20
C TYR A 424 6.76 0.87 21.43
N PHE A 425 7.65 0.19 22.17
CA PHE A 425 8.47 -0.93 21.70
C PHE A 425 9.30 -0.70 20.42
N GLY A 426 9.70 0.55 20.14
CA GLY A 426 10.43 0.90 18.91
C GLY A 426 9.58 0.81 17.63
N GLY A 427 8.27 0.59 17.77
CA GLY A 427 7.29 0.40 16.69
C GLY A 427 6.67 1.68 16.17
N GLY A 428 7.38 2.82 16.26
CA GLY A 428 6.91 4.09 15.70
C GLY A 428 6.65 3.99 14.20
N GLY A 429 5.40 4.20 13.80
CA GLY A 429 4.95 4.12 12.42
C GLY A 429 3.69 4.95 12.19
N ILE A 430 3.39 5.19 10.92
CA ILE A 430 2.21 5.91 10.47
C ILE A 430 1.53 5.06 9.41
N TYR A 431 0.27 4.69 9.65
CA TYR A 431 -0.58 3.97 8.73
C TYR A 431 -1.58 4.96 8.11
N VAL A 432 -1.79 4.85 6.81
CA VAL A 432 -2.86 5.56 6.09
C VAL A 432 -3.91 4.53 5.72
N ILE A 433 -5.13 4.76 6.21
CA ILE A 433 -6.27 3.88 6.04
C ILE A 433 -7.31 4.60 5.19
N ASP A 434 -7.90 3.86 4.24
CA ASP A 434 -9.09 4.32 3.55
C ASP A 434 -10.30 4.15 4.49
N PRO A 435 -10.94 5.24 4.95
CA PRO A 435 -12.06 5.13 5.88
C PRO A 435 -13.32 4.49 5.29
N THR A 436 -13.40 4.31 3.96
CA THR A 436 -14.56 3.70 3.30
C THR A 436 -14.42 2.18 3.25
N THR A 437 -13.23 1.70 2.86
CA THR A 437 -12.96 0.26 2.72
C THR A 437 -12.31 -0.34 3.97
N HIS A 438 -11.90 0.52 4.92
CA HIS A 438 -11.14 0.19 6.13
C HIS A 438 -9.77 -0.45 5.85
N ALA A 439 -9.34 -0.49 4.58
CA ALA A 439 -8.07 -1.06 4.19
C ALA A 439 -6.92 -0.11 4.50
N ILE A 440 -5.80 -0.65 4.97
CA ILE A 440 -4.52 0.07 4.98
C ILE A 440 -4.12 0.29 3.52
N ILE A 441 -3.98 1.55 3.14
CA ILE A 441 -3.56 1.98 1.81
C ILE A 441 -2.16 2.58 1.79
N ASN A 442 -1.50 2.78 2.92
CA ASN A 442 -0.09 3.12 2.97
C ASN A 442 0.42 2.92 4.40
N SER A 443 1.73 2.74 4.57
CA SER A 443 2.35 2.78 5.89
C SER A 443 3.82 3.15 5.80
N VAL A 444 4.34 3.84 6.81
CA VAL A 444 5.75 4.13 6.95
C VAL A 444 6.20 3.84 8.38
N ILE A 445 7.38 3.26 8.54
CA ILE A 445 8.05 3.12 9.83
C ILE A 445 8.86 4.41 10.05
N THR A 446 8.53 5.14 11.11
CA THR A 446 9.27 6.34 11.51
C THR A 446 10.43 6.01 12.46
N GLY A 447 10.38 4.84 13.11
CA GLY A 447 11.20 4.49 14.26
C GLY A 447 10.73 5.19 15.53
N GLY A 448 11.35 4.87 16.67
CA GLY A 448 11.01 5.48 17.96
C GLY A 448 9.61 5.11 18.45
N SER A 449 8.90 6.09 19.01
CA SER A 449 7.56 5.92 19.61
C SER A 449 6.72 7.16 19.23
N THR A 450 5.90 7.03 18.19
CA THR A 450 5.07 8.14 17.71
C THR A 450 3.89 8.40 18.63
N ARG A 451 3.39 9.63 18.63
CA ARG A 451 2.28 10.07 19.49
C ARG A 451 1.14 10.63 18.66
N GLU A 452 0.75 11.88 18.86
CA GLU A 452 -0.35 12.47 18.11
C GLU A 452 -0.05 12.51 16.59
N VAL A 453 -1.11 12.54 15.78
CA VAL A 453 -1.02 12.96 14.38
C VAL A 453 -2.01 14.09 14.19
N VAL A 454 -1.51 15.23 13.73
CA VAL A 454 -2.31 16.45 13.60
C VAL A 454 -2.19 17.03 12.20
N PHE A 455 -3.26 17.66 11.72
CA PHE A 455 -3.31 18.33 10.43
C PHE A 455 -3.89 19.73 10.56
N ALA A 456 -3.29 20.67 9.83
CA ALA A 456 -3.89 21.94 9.50
C ALA A 456 -4.98 21.77 8.43
N ALA A 457 -5.86 22.76 8.29
CA ALA A 457 -6.92 22.76 7.27
C ALA A 457 -6.39 22.63 5.84
N ASN A 458 -5.19 23.16 5.55
CA ASN A 458 -4.53 23.06 4.25
C ASN A 458 -3.86 21.68 4.02
N GLY A 459 -3.99 20.73 4.95
CA GLY A 459 -3.48 19.37 4.82
C GLY A 459 -2.02 19.17 5.18
N ILE A 460 -1.30 20.21 5.64
CA ILE A 460 0.02 20.06 6.28
C ILE A 460 -0.21 19.40 7.64
N GLY A 461 0.48 18.30 7.90
CA GLY A 461 0.44 17.66 9.21
C GLY A 461 1.82 17.34 9.73
N PHE A 462 1.87 16.88 10.97
CA PHE A 462 3.07 16.31 11.55
C PHE A 462 2.76 15.35 12.70
N VAL A 463 3.78 14.58 13.08
CA VAL A 463 3.74 13.54 14.11
C VAL A 463 4.93 13.74 15.06
N PRO A 464 4.71 14.14 16.33
CA PRO A 464 5.75 14.06 17.36
C PRO A 464 6.17 12.63 17.67
N ASN A 465 7.45 12.48 18.00
CA ASN A 465 8.05 11.22 18.39
C ASN A 465 8.87 11.40 19.67
N GLU A 466 8.59 10.57 20.68
CA GLU A 466 9.25 10.65 21.99
C GLU A 466 10.76 10.47 21.92
N SER A 467 11.27 9.86 20.85
CA SER A 467 12.69 9.68 20.61
C SER A 467 13.42 10.97 20.17
N GLY A 468 12.74 12.12 20.15
CA GLY A 468 13.38 13.43 20.06
C GLY A 468 13.30 14.08 18.69
N TRP A 469 12.19 13.89 17.96
CA TRP A 469 11.95 14.58 16.70
C TRP A 469 10.46 14.72 16.39
N VAL A 470 10.17 15.50 15.36
CA VAL A 470 8.86 15.63 14.72
C VAL A 470 9.00 15.28 13.25
N ASP A 471 8.11 14.41 12.78
CA ASP A 471 7.99 14.03 11.37
C ASP A 471 6.86 14.81 10.71
N PHE A 472 7.16 15.73 9.80
CA PHE A 472 6.13 16.34 8.96
C PHE A 472 5.60 15.33 7.96
N ILE A 473 4.31 15.40 7.64
CA ILE A 473 3.63 14.46 6.74
C ILE A 473 3.09 15.15 5.48
N LYS A 474 3.14 14.41 4.37
CA LYS A 474 2.84 14.86 3.01
C LYS A 474 1.53 14.30 2.45
#